data_AF-A0A1H8Y8L8-F1
#
_entry.id   AF-A0A1H8Y8L8-F1
#
_cell.length_a   1.000
_cell.length_b   1.000
_cell.length_c   1.000
_cell.angle_alpha   90.00
_cell.angle_beta   90.00
_cell.angle_gamma   90.00
#
_symmetry.space_group_name_H-M   'P 1'
#
loop_
_entity.id
_entity.type
_entity.pdbx_description
1 polymer ?
#
loop_
_entity_poly.entity_id
_entity_poly.type
_entity_poly.pdbx_seq_one_letter_code
_entity_poly.pdbx_strand_id
1 'polypeptide(L)'
;MVRQGGVYKRCSCKDAVDGNRLGVRCPRLDERGHGSWYFSLELPVGRDGQRHRVRRGGFASRAAAEQARGYLLGNDIDPATAVVTVGQWLDIWLEMRQNLSFSTRRLYSQHVRDYLKPYLASVPLRSLTVARVQ
;
A
#
# COMPACT_ATOMS: atom_id res chain seq x y z
N MET A 1 1.42 18.07 -14.06
CA MET A 1 0.45 18.02 -12.94
C MET A 1 -0.05 16.59 -12.77
N VAL A 2 0.23 15.97 -11.63
CA VAL A 2 -0.27 14.62 -11.28
C VAL A 2 -1.76 14.73 -10.98
N ARG A 3 -2.63 14.08 -11.77
CA ARG A 3 -4.05 13.95 -11.42
C ARG A 3 -4.15 12.96 -10.27
N GLN A 4 -4.54 13.48 -9.12
CA GLN A 4 -4.67 12.72 -7.88
C GLN A 4 -5.82 11.72 -8.00
N GLY A 5 -5.52 10.46 -8.30
CA GLY A 5 -6.47 9.38 -8.07
C GLY A 5 -6.87 9.35 -6.59
N GLY A 6 -8.15 9.05 -6.32
CA GLY A 6 -8.75 9.09 -4.98
C GLY A 6 -8.84 7.71 -4.31
N VAL A 7 -9.26 7.74 -3.04
CA VAL A 7 -9.61 6.56 -2.23
C VAL A 7 -11.11 6.26 -2.37
N TYR A 8 -11.48 4.99 -2.52
CA TYR A 8 -12.85 4.57 -2.75
C TYR A 8 -13.10 3.14 -2.24
N LYS A 9 -14.37 2.82 -1.97
CA LYS A 9 -14.80 1.50 -1.47
C LYS A 9 -15.29 0.62 -2.63
N ARG A 10 -15.01 -0.68 -2.57
CA ARG A 10 -15.50 -1.67 -3.54
C ARG A 10 -15.98 -2.92 -2.80
N CYS A 11 -17.20 -3.34 -3.09
CA CYS A 11 -17.73 -4.63 -2.64
C CYS A 11 -17.53 -5.73 -3.71
N SER A 12 -17.61 -6.98 -3.27
CA SER A 12 -17.66 -8.16 -4.14
C SER A 12 -19.09 -8.63 -4.45
N CYS A 13 -20.12 -8.00 -3.89
CA CYS A 13 -21.52 -8.34 -4.16
C CYS A 13 -21.85 -8.30 -5.65
N LYS A 14 -22.61 -9.30 -6.08
CA LYS A 14 -23.13 -9.43 -7.43
C LYS A 14 -24.63 -9.14 -7.43
N ASP A 15 -25.09 -8.57 -8.53
CA ASP A 15 -26.50 -8.45 -8.85
C ASP A 15 -27.08 -9.86 -9.03
N ALA A 16 -28.24 -10.11 -8.45
CA ALA A 16 -28.91 -11.40 -8.55
C ALA A 16 -29.50 -11.63 -9.95
N VAL A 17 -29.76 -10.55 -10.71
CA VAL A 17 -30.36 -10.59 -12.04
C VAL A 17 -29.28 -10.74 -13.12
N ASP A 18 -28.28 -9.85 -13.10
CA ASP A 18 -27.28 -9.76 -14.18
C ASP A 18 -25.97 -10.51 -13.86
N GLY A 19 -25.77 -10.96 -12.62
CA GLY A 19 -24.52 -11.57 -12.15
C GLY A 19 -23.32 -10.61 -12.07
N ASN A 20 -23.51 -9.35 -12.47
CA ASN A 20 -22.49 -8.32 -12.48
C ASN A 20 -22.21 -7.76 -11.09
N ARG A 21 -20.99 -7.29 -10.84
CA ARG A 21 -20.64 -6.68 -9.54
C ARG A 21 -21.39 -5.36 -9.36
N LEU A 22 -22.10 -5.21 -8.23
CA LEU A 22 -22.87 -4.02 -7.90
C LEU A 22 -21.96 -2.78 -7.71
N GLY A 23 -20.75 -2.99 -7.18
CA GLY A 23 -19.76 -1.93 -6.99
C GLY A 23 -20.30 -0.82 -6.10
N VAL A 24 -20.34 0.41 -6.62
CA VAL A 24 -20.82 1.60 -5.89
C VAL A 24 -22.33 1.54 -5.61
N ARG A 25 -23.10 0.80 -6.43
CA ARG A 25 -24.55 0.65 -6.28
C ARG A 25 -24.96 -0.40 -5.25
N CYS A 26 -24.01 -1.00 -4.54
CA CYS A 26 -24.33 -2.01 -3.56
C CYS A 26 -25.01 -1.36 -2.33
N PRO A 27 -26.22 -1.80 -1.95
CA PRO A 27 -26.94 -1.22 -0.82
C PRO A 27 -26.21 -1.44 0.52
N ARG A 28 -25.40 -2.50 0.61
CA ARG A 28 -24.58 -2.81 1.79
C ARG A 28 -23.23 -2.09 1.78
N LEU A 29 -22.94 -1.27 0.78
CA LEU A 29 -21.62 -0.65 0.64
C LEU A 29 -21.28 0.26 1.81
N ASP A 30 -22.24 0.90 2.47
CA ASP A 30 -21.97 1.77 3.61
C ASP A 30 -21.83 1.00 4.94
N GLU A 31 -22.22 -0.29 4.98
CA GLU A 31 -22.11 -1.11 6.18
C GLU A 31 -20.65 -1.29 6.62
N ARG A 32 -20.45 -1.28 7.94
CA ARG A 32 -19.15 -1.51 8.57
C ARG A 32 -18.72 -2.96 8.33
N GLY A 33 -17.52 -3.16 7.80
CA GLY A 33 -17.01 -4.50 7.44
C GLY A 33 -17.48 -5.01 6.07
N HIS A 34 -18.33 -4.27 5.35
CA HIS A 34 -18.77 -4.67 4.02
C HIS A 34 -17.90 -4.06 2.91
N GLY A 35 -17.24 -4.92 2.14
CA GLY A 35 -16.35 -4.50 1.05
C GLY A 35 -14.98 -4.02 1.54
N SER A 36 -14.09 -3.72 0.60
CA SER A 36 -12.72 -3.32 0.90
C SER A 36 -12.42 -1.94 0.30
N TRP A 37 -11.54 -1.21 0.96
CA TRP A 37 -11.09 0.09 0.50
C TRP A 37 -9.92 -0.06 -0.49
N TYR A 38 -9.92 0.81 -1.49
CA TYR A 38 -8.95 0.89 -2.57
C TYR A 38 -8.52 2.33 -2.74
N PHE A 39 -7.34 2.55 -3.31
CA PHE A 39 -6.97 3.85 -3.86
C PHE A 39 -6.42 3.69 -5.26
N SER A 40 -6.45 4.78 -6.02
CA SER A 40 -5.75 4.87 -7.30
C SER A 40 -4.81 6.06 -7.30
N LEU A 41 -3.70 5.93 -8.00
CA LEU A 41 -2.70 6.98 -8.20
C LEU A 41 -2.33 6.96 -9.68
N GLU A 42 -2.37 8.12 -10.33
CA GLU A 42 -1.70 8.27 -11.62
C GLU A 42 -0.25 8.64 -11.32
N LEU A 43 0.69 7.82 -11.79
CA LEU A 43 2.10 8.13 -11.69
C LEU A 43 2.49 9.10 -12.82
N PRO A 44 3.57 9.89 -12.62
CA PRO A 44 4.20 10.62 -13.71
C PRO A 44 4.52 9.69 -14.88
N VAL A 45 4.53 10.25 -16.09
CA VAL A 45 4.91 9.52 -17.29
C VAL A 45 6.34 8.99 -17.11
N GLY A 46 6.52 7.69 -17.31
CA GLY A 46 7.83 7.04 -17.16
C GLY A 46 8.79 7.46 -18.27
N ARG A 47 10.06 7.04 -18.15
CA ARG A 47 11.07 7.24 -19.20
C ARG A 47 10.71 6.55 -20.52
N ASP A 48 9.81 5.58 -20.46
CA ASP A 48 9.18 4.86 -21.57
C ASP A 48 8.06 5.65 -22.27
N GLY A 49 7.73 6.85 -21.79
CA GLY A 49 6.63 7.68 -22.32
C GLY A 49 5.24 7.16 -21.93
N GLN A 50 5.14 6.09 -21.14
CA GLN A 50 3.87 5.47 -20.79
C GLN A 50 3.28 6.05 -19.50
N ARG A 51 1.95 6.16 -19.48
CA ARG A 51 1.18 6.54 -18.30
C ARG A 51 0.96 5.31 -17.43
N HIS A 52 1.47 5.35 -16.21
CA HIS A 52 1.31 4.26 -15.25
C HIS A 52 0.25 4.61 -14.21
N ARG A 53 -0.83 3.81 -14.14
CA ARG A 53 -1.86 3.95 -13.10
C ARG A 53 -1.69 2.85 -12.06
N VAL A 54 -1.32 3.23 -10.84
CA VAL A 54 -1.28 2.32 -9.71
C VAL A 54 -2.66 2.26 -9.08
N ARG A 55 -3.13 1.04 -8.85
CA ARG A 55 -4.33 0.78 -8.08
C ARG A 55 -4.04 -0.29 -7.05
N ARG A 56 -4.38 -0.01 -5.79
CA ARG A 56 -4.23 -0.97 -4.68
C ARG A 56 -5.50 -0.98 -3.85
N GLY A 57 -5.75 -2.08 -3.17
CA GLY A 57 -6.82 -2.16 -2.18
C GLY A 57 -6.87 -3.49 -1.48
N GLY A 58 -7.95 -3.71 -0.73
CA GLY A 58 -7.99 -4.71 0.33
C GLY A 58 -7.87 -4.10 1.73
N PHE A 59 -7.94 -2.77 1.84
CA PHE A 59 -7.83 -2.10 3.13
C PHE A 59 -9.15 -2.20 3.90
N ALA A 60 -9.06 -2.36 5.22
CA ALA A 60 -10.21 -2.46 6.11
C ALA A 60 -10.93 -1.11 6.33
N SER A 61 -10.25 0.03 6.12
CA SER A 61 -10.82 1.36 6.32
C SER A 61 -10.34 2.37 5.26
N ARG A 62 -11.11 3.47 5.13
CA ARG A 62 -10.75 4.61 4.29
C ARG A 62 -9.41 5.22 4.71
N ALA A 63 -9.24 5.44 6.02
CA ALA A 63 -8.03 5.99 6.60
C ALA A 63 -6.80 5.11 6.30
N ALA A 64 -6.94 3.78 6.37
CA ALA A 64 -5.85 2.86 6.00
C ALA A 64 -5.49 2.96 4.50
N ALA A 65 -6.48 3.15 3.62
CA ALA A 65 -6.23 3.34 2.20
C ALA A 65 -5.66 4.74 1.88
N GLU A 66 -6.06 5.79 2.59
CA GLU A 66 -5.50 7.15 2.48
C GLU A 66 -4.06 7.20 2.99
N GLN A 67 -3.79 6.52 4.10
CA GLN A 67 -2.45 6.38 4.66
C GLN A 67 -1.53 5.60 3.70
N ALA A 68 -2.00 4.45 3.18
CA ALA A 68 -1.26 3.68 2.17
C ALA A 68 -1.02 4.47 0.88
N ARG A 69 -1.97 5.32 0.49
CA ARG A 69 -1.82 6.26 -0.63
C ARG A 69 -0.77 7.32 -0.34
N GLY A 70 -0.75 7.89 0.87
CA GLY A 70 0.28 8.84 1.32
C GLY A 70 1.68 8.23 1.31
N TYR A 71 1.82 7.00 1.81
CA TYR A 71 3.06 6.24 1.74
C TYR A 71 3.57 6.10 0.30
N LEU A 72 2.69 5.78 -0.66
CA LEU A 72 3.07 5.64 -2.08
C LEU A 72 3.48 6.94 -2.78
N LEU A 73 2.99 8.08 -2.29
CA LEU A 73 3.37 9.37 -2.84
C LEU A 73 4.70 9.89 -2.27
N GLY A 74 5.34 9.14 -1.37
CA GLY A 74 6.57 9.57 -0.71
C GLY A 74 6.32 10.73 0.25
N ASN A 75 5.08 10.90 0.73
CA ASN A 75 4.84 11.73 1.90
C ASN A 75 5.52 11.00 3.05
N ASP A 76 6.68 11.53 3.44
CA ASP A 76 7.59 10.96 4.40
C ASP A 76 6.83 10.31 5.55
N ILE A 77 7.17 9.05 5.80
CA ILE A 77 6.76 8.42 7.05
C ILE A 77 7.56 9.14 8.09
N ASP A 78 6.96 10.13 8.74
CA ASP A 78 7.50 10.63 9.99
C ASP A 78 7.58 9.41 10.93
N PRO A 79 8.79 8.92 11.24
CA PRO A 79 8.95 7.76 12.09
C PRO A 79 8.22 8.02 13.41
N ALA A 80 8.20 9.25 13.92
CA ALA A 80 7.56 9.60 15.19
C ALA A 80 6.04 9.35 15.22
N THR A 81 5.36 9.44 14.06
CA THR A 81 3.91 9.16 13.94
C THR A 81 3.60 7.77 13.37
N ALA A 82 4.63 6.99 13.02
CA ALA A 82 4.46 5.66 12.47
C ALA A 82 3.94 4.67 13.53
N VAL A 83 2.76 4.10 13.27
CA VAL A 83 2.14 3.06 14.12
C VAL A 83 2.54 1.64 13.68
N VAL A 84 3.32 1.52 12.60
CA VAL A 84 3.77 0.23 12.04
C VAL A 84 5.11 -0.21 12.63
N THR A 85 5.37 -1.51 12.61
CA THR A 85 6.71 -2.04 12.90
C THR A 85 7.62 -1.93 11.67
N VAL A 86 8.94 -2.01 11.89
CA VAL A 86 9.93 -2.02 10.80
C VAL A 86 9.69 -3.19 9.85
N GLY A 87 9.28 -4.36 10.35
CA GLY A 87 8.98 -5.52 9.50
C GLY A 87 7.82 -5.27 8.54
N GLN A 88 6.73 -4.68 9.06
CA GLN A 88 5.56 -4.28 8.26
C GLN A 88 5.94 -3.19 7.25
N TRP A 89 6.78 -2.24 7.65
CA TRP A 89 7.28 -1.20 6.77
C TRP A 89 8.14 -1.76 5.63
N LEU A 90 9.02 -2.72 5.91
CA LEU A 90 9.89 -3.36 4.90
C LEU A 90 9.08 -4.15 3.86
N ASP A 91 7.99 -4.80 4.27
CA ASP A 91 7.07 -5.48 3.35
C ASP A 91 6.40 -4.49 2.40
N ILE A 92 5.87 -3.39 2.96
CA ILE A 92 5.29 -2.31 2.18
C ILE A 92 6.33 -1.73 1.21
N TRP A 93 7.55 -1.44 1.68
CA TRP A 93 8.63 -0.89 0.86
C TRP A 93 9.04 -1.81 -0.30
N LEU A 94 9.18 -3.12 -0.08
CA LEU A 94 9.49 -4.10 -1.13
C LEU A 94 8.38 -4.21 -2.19
N GLU A 95 7.12 -4.14 -1.77
CA GLU A 95 5.98 -4.15 -2.68
C GLU A 95 5.87 -2.88 -3.53
N MET A 96 6.31 -1.74 -2.98
CA MET A 96 6.28 -0.43 -3.65
C MET A 96 7.38 -0.26 -4.69
N ARG A 97 8.53 -0.92 -4.53
CA ARG A 97 9.67 -0.82 -5.45
C ARG A 97 9.49 -1.73 -6.68
N GLN A 98 8.61 -1.30 -7.59
CA GLN A 98 8.25 -2.04 -8.80
C GLN A 98 9.16 -1.76 -10.01
N ASN A 99 9.89 -0.63 -10.02
CA ASN A 99 10.87 -0.29 -11.07
C ASN A 99 12.26 -0.90 -10.82
N LEU A 100 12.36 -1.91 -9.97
CA LEU A 100 13.61 -2.63 -9.73
C LEU A 100 13.73 -3.77 -10.75
N SER A 101 14.94 -3.97 -11.27
CA SER A 101 15.27 -5.21 -11.98
C SER A 101 14.92 -6.43 -11.13
N PHE A 102 14.52 -7.53 -11.78
CA PHE A 102 14.18 -8.78 -11.11
C PHE A 102 15.28 -9.25 -10.14
N SER A 103 16.55 -9.14 -10.54
CA SER A 103 17.70 -9.50 -9.73
C SER A 103 17.83 -8.63 -8.48
N THR A 104 17.65 -7.31 -8.60
CA THR A 104 17.68 -6.36 -7.48
C THR A 104 16.53 -6.60 -6.52
N ARG A 105 15.31 -6.84 -7.04
CA ARG A 105 14.14 -7.16 -6.21
C ARG A 105 14.36 -8.44 -5.43
N ARG A 106 14.88 -9.50 -6.08
CA ARG A 106 15.18 -10.78 -5.43
C ARG A 106 16.22 -10.61 -4.32
N LEU A 107 17.30 -9.86 -4.58
CA LEU A 107 18.35 -9.59 -3.60
C LEU A 107 17.84 -8.80 -2.40
N TYR A 108 17.04 -7.75 -2.64
CA TYR A 108 16.45 -6.95 -1.56
C TYR A 108 15.47 -7.77 -0.72
N SER A 109 14.59 -8.56 -1.33
CA SER A 109 13.70 -9.46 -0.61
C SER A 109 14.48 -10.47 0.23
N GLN A 110 15.58 -11.00 -0.31
CA GLN A 110 16.47 -11.90 0.41
C GLN A 110 17.11 -11.21 1.61
N HIS A 111 17.66 -10.00 1.45
CA HIS A 111 18.27 -9.27 2.56
C HIS A 111 17.27 -8.88 3.65
N VAL A 112 16.07 -8.47 3.25
CA VAL A 112 14.99 -8.18 4.19
C VAL A 112 14.63 -9.43 5.01
N ARG A 113 14.49 -10.58 4.36
CA ARG A 113 14.14 -11.84 5.02
C ARG A 113 15.26 -12.38 5.91
N ASP A 114 16.49 -12.38 5.40
CA ASP A 114 17.62 -13.07 6.01
C ASP A 114 18.33 -12.22 7.07
N TYR A 115 18.33 -10.88 6.93
CA TYR A 115 19.11 -9.98 7.80
C TYR A 115 18.30 -8.93 8.53
N LEU A 116 17.21 -8.39 7.96
CA LEU A 116 16.50 -7.28 8.61
C LEU A 116 15.36 -7.77 9.51
N LYS A 117 14.46 -8.58 8.96
CA LYS A 117 13.28 -9.07 9.67
C LYS A 117 13.60 -9.87 10.93
N PRO A 118 14.60 -10.77 10.96
CA PRO A 118 14.89 -11.55 12.16
C PRO A 118 15.16 -10.69 13.40
N TYR A 119 15.76 -9.51 13.23
CA TYR A 119 16.19 -8.65 14.35
C TYR A 119 15.30 -7.42 14.54
N LEU A 120 14.73 -6.88 13.46
CA LEU A 120 14.05 -5.59 13.50
C LEU A 120 12.53 -5.70 13.31
N ALA A 121 11.97 -6.85 12.93
CA ALA A 121 10.57 -6.93 12.52
C ALA A 121 9.55 -6.50 13.58
N SER A 122 9.86 -6.71 14.87
CA SER A 122 8.99 -6.35 16.00
C SER A 122 9.18 -4.91 16.49
N VAL A 123 10.24 -4.22 16.04
CA VAL A 123 10.55 -2.85 16.48
C VAL A 123 9.53 -1.89 15.88
N PRO A 124 8.82 -1.08 16.69
CA PRO A 124 8.01 0.02 16.17
C PRO A 124 8.89 0.98 15.37
N LEU A 125 8.47 1.37 14.18
CA LEU A 125 9.26 2.24 13.30
C LEU A 125 9.61 3.58 13.99
N ARG A 126 8.71 4.09 14.85
CA ARG A 126 8.94 5.27 15.70
C ARG A 126 10.06 5.15 16.73
N SER A 127 10.44 3.93 17.06
CA SER A 127 11.47 3.64 18.06
C SER A 127 12.80 3.20 17.43
N LEU A 128 12.87 3.18 16.09
CA LEU A 128 14.09 2.85 15.38
C LEU A 128 15.06 4.04 15.46
N THR A 129 16.20 3.83 16.13
CA THR A 129 17.27 4.83 16.28
C THR A 129 18.58 4.26 15.76
N VAL A 130 19.56 5.13 15.45
CA VAL A 130 20.89 4.70 14.96
C VAL A 130 21.56 3.72 15.92
N ALA A 131 21.50 3.99 17.23
CA ALA A 131 22.05 3.13 18.28
C ALA A 131 21.44 1.71 18.33
N ARG A 132 20.26 1.52 17.73
CA ARG A 132 19.56 0.23 17.69
C ARG A 132 19.96 -0.64 16.49
N VAL A 133 20.69 -0.07 15.52
CA VAL A 133 21.04 -0.71 14.22
C VAL A 133 22.56 -0.93 14.08
N GLN A 134 23.34 -0.65 15.13
CA GLN A 134 24.78 -0.93 15.20
C GLN A 134 25.03 -2.40 15.56
#